data_AF-C8VKY4-F1
#
_entry.id   AF-C8VKY4-F1
#
_cell.length_a   1.000
_cell.length_b   1.000
_cell.length_c   1.000
_cell.angle_alpha   90.00
_cell.angle_beta   90.00
_cell.angle_gamma   90.00
#
_symmetry.space_group_name_H-M   'P 1'
#
loop_
_entity.id
_entity.type
_entity.pdbx_description
1 polymer ?
#
loop_
_entity_poly.entity_id
_entity_poly.type
_entity_poly.pdbx_seq_one_letter_code
_entity_poly.pdbx_strand_id
1 'polypeptide(L)'
;MELLPTEILFDIVEHLCNRETKTLSLVSKRVRDVCLPVLFRKINIEFSTEGFDLLESLLKSSIRRYIVSFQYIVPKLVKPQIRNYEIFRTEILTPGQYVEACEYHDDVDSYEDWDEMEYVSGDQPSYTRMYKTIRRTCARQQEIIEARRDSTLMKLAFQQLSNLKELVLVFSQAQGDEDWEEEYQEEYANLSKGFSSPVSNILPTLWWKAHIRTL
;
A
#
# COMPACT_ATOMS: atom_id res chain seq x y z
N MET A 1 22.43 -29.41 6.61
CA MET A 1 21.83 -28.64 5.51
C MET A 1 22.31 -29.11 4.13
N GLU A 2 23.62 -29.32 3.92
CA GLU A 2 24.13 -29.71 2.59
C GLU A 2 23.72 -31.12 2.13
N LEU A 3 23.51 -32.04 3.07
CA LEU A 3 23.12 -33.44 2.79
C LEU A 3 21.60 -33.66 2.79
N LEU A 4 20.80 -32.67 3.18
CA LEU A 4 19.35 -32.80 3.15
C LEU A 4 18.86 -32.77 1.70
N PRO A 5 17.89 -33.60 1.30
CA PRO A 5 17.20 -33.46 0.02
C PRO A 5 16.52 -32.09 -0.09
N THR A 6 16.38 -31.58 -1.32
CA THR A 6 15.84 -30.23 -1.56
C THR A 6 14.37 -30.16 -1.17
N GLU A 7 13.64 -31.25 -1.33
CA GLU A 7 12.24 -31.42 -0.99
C GLU A 7 12.02 -31.21 0.51
N ILE A 8 12.86 -31.84 1.34
CA ILE A 8 12.79 -31.68 2.80
C ILE A 8 13.15 -30.24 3.21
N LEU A 9 14.07 -29.59 2.49
CA LEU A 9 14.38 -28.18 2.73
C LEU A 9 13.19 -27.27 2.39
N PHE A 10 12.45 -27.56 1.31
CA PHE A 10 11.22 -26.84 0.97
C PHE A 10 10.18 -27.01 2.08
N ASP A 11 9.92 -28.24 2.51
CA ASP A 11 8.96 -28.52 3.57
C ASP A 11 9.32 -27.78 4.86
N ILE A 12 10.61 -27.76 5.25
CA ILE A 12 11.06 -27.00 6.42
C ILE A 12 10.75 -25.51 6.25
N VAL A 13 11.11 -24.94 5.10
CA VAL A 13 10.95 -23.50 4.84
C VAL A 13 9.48 -23.06 4.83
N GLU A 14 8.56 -23.91 4.38
CA GLU A 14 7.12 -23.60 4.41
C GLU A 14 6.55 -23.45 5.83
N HIS A 15 7.23 -24.01 6.83
CA HIS A 15 6.81 -23.93 8.23
C HIS A 15 7.54 -22.84 9.04
N LEU A 16 8.47 -22.11 8.42
CA LEU A 16 9.23 -21.04 9.06
C LEU A 16 8.52 -19.68 8.90
N CYS A 17 8.67 -18.81 9.89
CA CYS A 17 8.24 -17.43 9.72
C CYS A 17 9.20 -16.65 8.81
N ASN A 18 8.76 -15.51 8.27
CA ASN A 18 9.57 -14.69 7.36
C ASN A 18 10.95 -14.31 7.92
N ARG A 19 11.05 -14.05 9.23
CA ARG A 19 12.31 -13.71 9.89
C ARG A 19 13.30 -14.87 9.84
N GLU A 20 12.83 -16.07 10.19
CA GLU A 20 13.65 -17.29 10.17
C GLU A 20 14.05 -17.66 8.74
N THR A 21 13.10 -17.63 7.80
CA THR A 21 13.36 -17.90 6.38
C THR A 21 14.40 -16.93 5.80
N LYS A 22 14.33 -15.65 6.19
CA LYS A 22 15.30 -14.63 5.77
C LYS A 22 16.69 -14.96 6.30
N THR A 23 16.82 -15.27 7.59
CA THR A 23 18.10 -15.68 8.18
C THR A 23 18.64 -16.93 7.50
N LEU A 24 17.78 -17.92 7.24
CA LEU A 24 18.15 -19.17 6.59
C LEU A 24 18.67 -18.94 5.16
N SER A 25 18.09 -18.00 4.42
CA SER A 25 18.48 -17.67 3.04
C SER A 25 19.93 -17.13 2.92
N LEU A 26 20.53 -16.70 4.03
CA LEU A 26 21.89 -16.19 4.08
C LEU A 26 22.94 -17.30 4.23
N VAL A 27 22.52 -18.53 4.59
CA VAL A 27 23.43 -19.63 4.93
C VAL A 27 24.18 -20.16 3.71
N SER A 28 23.51 -20.40 2.59
CA SER A 28 24.15 -20.87 1.36
C SER A 28 23.30 -20.55 0.12
N LYS A 29 23.90 -20.61 -1.08
CA LYS A 29 23.18 -20.37 -2.33
C LYS A 29 22.01 -21.34 -2.53
N ARG A 30 22.23 -22.64 -2.27
CA ARG A 30 21.19 -23.67 -2.39
C ARG A 30 20.00 -23.38 -1.47
N VAL A 31 20.27 -23.01 -0.23
CA VAL A 31 19.23 -22.70 0.75
C VAL A 31 18.50 -21.42 0.37
N ARG A 32 19.23 -20.41 -0.11
CA ARG A 32 18.64 -19.19 -0.67
C ARG A 32 17.64 -19.49 -1.77
N ASP A 33 18.02 -20.33 -2.74
CA ASP A 33 17.17 -20.67 -3.88
C ASP A 33 15.86 -21.36 -3.44
N VAL A 34 15.89 -22.12 -2.34
CA VAL A 34 14.71 -22.74 -1.71
C VAL A 34 13.88 -21.71 -0.93
N CYS A 35 14.51 -20.74 -0.27
CA CYS A 35 13.82 -19.69 0.49
C CYS A 35 13.15 -18.63 -0.39
N LEU A 36 13.71 -18.31 -1.57
CA LEU A 36 13.22 -17.24 -2.43
C LEU A 36 11.72 -17.36 -2.79
N PRO A 37 11.22 -18.54 -3.21
CA PRO A 37 9.80 -18.74 -3.47
C PRO A 37 8.88 -18.35 -2.30
N VAL A 38 9.30 -18.62 -1.06
CA VAL A 38 8.50 -18.33 0.14
C VAL A 38 8.60 -16.85 0.52
N LEU A 39 9.82 -16.28 0.50
CA LEU A 39 10.06 -14.87 0.85
C LEU A 39 9.38 -13.87 -0.08
N PHE A 40 9.32 -14.19 -1.37
CA PHE A 40 8.78 -13.29 -2.40
C PHE A 40 7.43 -13.75 -2.94
N ARG A 41 6.77 -14.69 -2.26
CA ARG A 41 5.43 -15.16 -2.62
C ARG A 41 4.41 -14.03 -2.63
N LYS A 42 4.51 -13.13 -1.64
CA LYS A 42 3.67 -11.96 -1.48
C LYS A 42 4.54 -10.71 -1.46
N ILE A 43 4.17 -9.71 -2.26
CA ILE A 43 4.80 -8.38 -2.22
C ILE A 43 3.76 -7.33 -1.84
N ASN A 44 4.22 -6.27 -1.18
CA ASN A 44 3.42 -5.10 -0.84
C ASN A 44 4.10 -3.87 -1.43
N ILE A 45 3.36 -3.08 -2.21
CA ILE A 45 3.83 -1.85 -2.83
C ILE A 45 2.90 -0.72 -2.42
N GLU A 46 3.48 0.36 -1.92
CA GLU A 46 2.77 1.59 -1.62
C GLU A 46 2.76 2.52 -2.83
N PHE A 47 1.75 3.38 -2.91
CA PHE A 47 1.77 4.52 -3.82
C PHE A 47 2.81 5.54 -3.36
N SER A 48 4.03 5.34 -3.83
CA SER A 48 5.18 6.21 -3.57
C SER A 48 6.23 5.99 -4.66
N THR A 49 7.13 6.95 -4.81
CA THR A 49 8.26 6.83 -5.72
C THR A 49 9.11 5.61 -5.37
N GLU A 50 9.36 5.40 -4.08
CA GLU A 50 10.16 4.30 -3.53
C GLU A 50 9.46 2.95 -3.74
N GLY A 51 8.14 2.90 -3.53
CA GLY A 51 7.34 1.71 -3.81
C GLY A 51 7.39 1.31 -5.29
N PHE A 52 7.29 2.29 -6.18
CA PHE A 52 7.40 2.04 -7.62
C PHE A 52 8.81 1.69 -8.07
N ASP A 53 9.86 2.28 -7.48
CA ASP A 53 11.25 1.88 -7.73
C ASP A 53 11.48 0.41 -7.32
N LEU A 54 10.95 0.02 -6.16
CA LEU A 54 10.99 -1.36 -5.69
C LEU A 54 10.27 -2.30 -6.67
N LEU A 55 9.04 -1.98 -7.07
CA LEU A 55 8.27 -2.78 -8.03
C LEU A 55 9.03 -2.93 -9.35
N GLU A 56 9.55 -1.84 -9.90
CA GLU A 56 10.33 -1.87 -11.14
C GLU A 56 11.57 -2.76 -11.02
N SER A 57 12.30 -2.69 -9.90
CA SER A 57 13.46 -3.55 -9.64
C SER A 57 13.08 -5.04 -9.57
N LEU A 58 11.94 -5.35 -8.94
CA LEU A 58 11.42 -6.72 -8.83
C LEU A 58 11.03 -7.27 -10.20
N LEU A 59 10.34 -6.49 -11.04
CA LEU A 59 9.96 -6.86 -12.40
C LEU A 59 11.19 -7.15 -13.28
N LYS A 60 12.27 -6.38 -13.14
CA LYS A 60 13.53 -6.63 -13.86
C LYS A 60 14.26 -7.88 -13.37
N SER A 61 14.05 -8.30 -12.12
CA SER A 61 14.74 -9.43 -11.51
C SER A 61 14.13 -10.80 -11.87
N SER A 62 14.87 -11.88 -11.63
CA SER A 62 14.35 -13.25 -11.75
C SER A 62 13.30 -13.60 -10.70
N ILE A 63 13.20 -12.81 -9.62
CA ILE A 63 12.30 -13.04 -8.47
C ILE A 63 10.83 -12.88 -8.86
N ARG A 64 10.51 -12.10 -9.91
CA ARG A 64 9.13 -11.89 -10.38
C ARG A 64 8.33 -13.18 -10.59
N ARG A 65 9.02 -14.29 -10.91
CA ARG A 65 8.41 -15.62 -11.11
C ARG A 65 7.86 -16.23 -9.81
N TYR A 66 8.29 -15.76 -8.65
CA TYR A 66 7.85 -16.26 -7.35
C TYR A 66 6.67 -15.50 -6.79
N ILE A 67 6.35 -14.34 -7.35
CA ILE A 67 5.26 -13.48 -6.88
C ILE A 67 3.93 -14.11 -7.29
N VAL A 68 3.12 -14.45 -6.28
CA VAL A 68 1.79 -15.05 -6.42
C VAL A 68 0.70 -14.11 -5.92
N SER A 69 1.00 -13.32 -4.89
CA SER A 69 0.09 -12.33 -4.32
C SER A 69 0.73 -10.94 -4.39
N PHE A 70 0.00 -9.99 -4.95
CA PHE A 70 0.43 -8.60 -5.04
C PHE A 70 -0.53 -7.71 -4.27
N GLN A 71 -0.04 -7.09 -3.22
CA GLN A 71 -0.77 -6.09 -2.46
C GLN A 71 -0.32 -4.69 -2.89
N TYR A 72 -1.30 -3.84 -3.20
CA TYR A 72 -1.09 -2.45 -3.53
C TYR A 72 -1.83 -1.57 -2.54
N ILE A 73 -1.11 -0.67 -1.88
CA ILE A 73 -1.68 0.30 -0.94
C ILE A 73 -2.03 1.56 -1.72
N VAL A 74 -3.34 1.75 -1.91
CA VAL A 74 -3.92 2.92 -2.56
C VAL A 74 -3.98 4.05 -1.53
N PRO A 75 -3.39 5.22 -1.82
CA PRO A 75 -3.36 6.31 -0.89
C PRO A 75 -4.69 7.08 -0.96
N LYS A 76 -5.00 7.83 0.09
CA LYS A 76 -5.96 8.92 -0.03
C LYS A 76 -5.34 9.98 -0.92
N LEU A 77 -5.95 10.23 -2.06
CA LEU A 77 -5.50 11.29 -2.95
C LEU A 77 -5.82 12.64 -2.31
N VAL A 78 -4.92 13.61 -2.47
CA VAL A 78 -5.11 14.95 -1.95
C VAL A 78 -5.46 15.90 -3.10
N LYS A 79 -6.63 16.55 -3.00
CA LYS A 79 -7.11 17.55 -3.96
C LYS A 79 -6.03 18.59 -4.29
N PRO A 80 -5.64 18.80 -5.57
CA PRO A 80 -4.59 19.75 -5.95
C PRO A 80 -4.83 21.19 -5.47
N GLN A 81 -6.10 21.57 -5.28
CA GLN A 81 -6.53 22.88 -4.76
C GLN A 81 -5.96 23.17 -3.37
N ILE A 82 -5.58 22.13 -2.60
CA ILE A 82 -4.96 22.26 -1.28
C ILE A 82 -3.64 23.03 -1.30
N ARG A 83 -2.99 23.15 -2.46
CA ARG A 83 -1.75 23.92 -2.60
C ARG A 83 -1.99 25.42 -2.45
N ASN A 84 -3.23 25.89 -2.56
CA ASN A 84 -3.61 27.25 -2.24
C ASN A 84 -3.95 27.33 -0.74
N TYR A 85 -3.15 28.11 0.00
CA TYR A 85 -3.33 28.30 1.44
C TYR A 85 -4.71 28.88 1.79
N GLU A 86 -5.24 29.76 0.94
CA GLU A 86 -6.55 30.37 1.16
C GLU A 86 -7.67 29.33 1.06
N ILE A 87 -7.62 28.44 0.07
CA ILE A 87 -8.59 27.35 -0.07
C ILE A 87 -8.43 26.36 1.07
N PHE A 88 -7.19 26.00 1.43
CA PHE A 88 -6.94 25.10 2.54
C PHE A 88 -7.58 25.60 3.84
N ARG A 89 -7.39 26.89 4.15
CA ARG A 89 -7.88 27.48 5.40
C ARG A 89 -9.37 27.77 5.44
N THR A 90 -10.05 27.84 4.30
CA THR A 90 -11.49 28.14 4.25
C THR A 90 -12.35 26.92 3.94
N GLU A 91 -11.84 25.95 3.20
CA GLU A 91 -12.64 24.86 2.62
C GLU A 91 -12.18 23.45 3.04
N ILE A 92 -10.93 23.28 3.44
CA ILE A 92 -10.36 21.93 3.67
C ILE A 92 -10.17 21.63 5.14
N LEU A 93 -9.43 22.48 5.85
CA LEU A 93 -9.23 22.38 7.29
C LEU A 93 -9.19 23.79 7.83
N THR A 94 -10.33 24.30 8.30
CA THR A 94 -10.37 25.63 8.90
C THR A 94 -9.60 25.65 10.22
N PRO A 95 -9.06 26.81 10.65
CA PRO A 95 -8.42 26.91 11.96
C PRO A 95 -9.34 26.47 13.11
N GLY A 96 -10.65 26.71 13.02
CA GLY A 96 -11.64 26.24 14.00
C GLY A 96 -11.73 24.71 14.05
N GLN A 97 -11.84 24.05 12.89
CA GLN A 97 -11.85 22.58 12.81
C GLN A 97 -10.53 21.96 13.30
N TYR A 98 -9.40 22.62 13.05
CA TYR A 98 -8.11 22.18 13.58
C TYR A 98 -8.08 22.25 15.11
N VAL A 99 -8.56 23.36 15.70
CA VAL A 99 -8.64 23.51 17.16
C VAL A 99 -9.58 22.47 17.75
N GLU A 100 -10.76 22.26 17.17
CA GLU A 100 -11.71 21.23 17.62
C GLU A 100 -11.09 19.82 17.56
N ALA A 101 -10.46 19.46 16.43
CA ALA A 101 -9.77 18.18 16.29
C ALA A 101 -8.65 18.00 17.33
N CYS A 102 -7.98 19.09 17.69
CA CYS A 102 -6.94 19.12 18.71
C CYS A 102 -7.50 19.02 20.14
N GLU A 103 -8.66 19.61 20.42
CA GLU A 103 -9.32 19.59 21.73
C GLU A 103 -9.86 18.20 22.10
N TYR A 104 -10.31 17.40 21.13
CA TYR A 104 -10.80 16.03 21.36
C TYR A 104 -9.71 15.01 21.76
N HIS A 105 -8.42 15.37 21.68
CA HIS A 105 -7.31 14.46 21.96
C HIS A 105 -6.70 14.58 23.37
N ASP A 106 -7.15 15.51 24.21
CA ASP A 106 -6.66 15.67 25.59
C ASP A 106 -7.26 14.64 26.59
N ASP A 107 -8.32 13.91 26.21
CA ASP A 107 -9.03 12.97 27.11
C ASP A 107 -8.74 11.47 26.87
N VAL A 108 -7.84 11.12 25.94
CA VAL A 108 -7.56 9.70 25.61
C VAL A 108 -6.25 9.23 26.21
N ASP A 109 -6.34 8.72 27.44
CA ASP A 109 -5.33 7.91 28.12
C ASP A 109 -5.27 6.52 27.43
N SER A 110 -4.64 6.43 26.25
CA SER A 110 -4.52 5.15 25.53
C SER A 110 -3.19 5.03 24.80
N TYR A 111 -2.33 4.19 25.37
CA TYR A 111 -1.38 3.35 24.66
C TYR A 111 -1.98 2.89 23.33
N GLU A 112 -1.37 3.26 22.20
CA GLU A 112 -1.00 2.35 21.10
C GLU A 112 -0.34 3.11 19.94
N ASP A 113 0.91 2.72 19.68
CA ASP A 113 1.56 2.62 18.37
C ASP A 113 1.71 3.89 17.50
N TRP A 114 2.48 4.85 18.02
CA TRP A 114 3.07 5.97 17.24
C TRP A 114 4.61 5.92 17.27
N ASP A 115 5.19 4.73 17.30
CA ASP A 115 6.61 4.46 17.65
C ASP A 115 7.66 5.03 16.66
N GLU A 116 7.26 5.74 15.61
CA GLU A 116 8.19 6.42 14.68
C GLU A 116 8.19 7.95 14.77
N MET A 117 7.30 8.56 15.53
CA MET A 117 7.25 10.02 15.61
C MET A 117 7.77 10.47 16.97
N GLU A 118 9.02 10.97 16.96
CA GLU A 118 9.71 11.59 18.09
C GLU A 118 8.90 12.82 18.59
N TYR A 119 7.83 12.54 19.32
CA TYR A 119 6.96 13.52 19.93
C TYR A 119 7.51 13.82 21.31
N VAL A 120 8.01 15.05 21.50
CA VAL A 120 8.07 15.62 22.84
C VAL A 120 6.61 15.82 23.25
N SER A 121 6.17 15.06 24.27
CA SER A 121 4.85 15.15 24.90
C SER A 121 4.44 16.61 25.08
N GLY A 122 3.38 17.06 24.38
CA GLY A 122 2.75 18.37 24.56
C GLY A 122 2.77 19.35 23.38
N ASP A 123 3.38 19.02 22.23
CA ASP A 123 3.44 19.95 21.07
C ASP A 123 2.59 19.43 19.90
N GLN A 124 1.30 19.75 19.90
CA GLN A 124 0.45 19.52 18.72
C GLN A 124 1.06 20.21 17.49
N PRO A 125 1.08 19.55 16.32
CA PRO A 125 1.75 20.08 15.16
C PRO A 125 1.02 21.33 14.66
N SER A 126 1.62 22.51 14.85
CA SER A 126 1.02 23.80 14.45
C SER A 126 0.27 23.72 13.11
N TYR A 127 -0.84 24.44 13.00
CA TYR A 127 -1.66 24.50 11.77
C TYR A 127 -0.83 24.70 10.49
N THR A 128 0.23 25.52 10.57
CA THR A 128 1.19 25.74 9.47
C THR A 128 2.00 24.50 9.13
N ARG A 129 2.44 23.71 10.13
CA ARG A 129 3.12 22.42 9.93
C ARG A 129 2.19 21.42 9.26
N MET A 130 0.94 21.33 9.70
CA MET A 130 -0.08 20.48 9.06
C MET A 130 -0.25 20.82 7.58
N TYR A 131 -0.48 22.10 7.26
CA TYR A 131 -0.56 22.58 5.89
C TYR A 131 0.66 22.20 5.05
N LYS A 132 1.87 22.43 5.58
CA LYS A 132 3.13 22.09 4.87
C LYS A 132 3.24 20.59 4.58
N THR A 133 2.86 19.74 5.53
CA THR A 133 2.88 18.28 5.34
C THR A 133 1.91 17.87 4.24
N ILE A 134 0.65 18.30 4.33
CA ILE A 134 -0.38 17.93 3.35
C ILE A 134 -0.02 18.46 1.96
N ARG A 135 0.47 19.70 1.86
CA ARG A 135 0.94 20.30 0.60
C ARG A 135 2.09 19.49 -0.03
N ARG A 136 3.05 18.99 0.77
CA ARG A 136 4.15 18.14 0.28
C ARG A 136 3.66 16.78 -0.18
N THR A 137 2.68 16.19 0.50
CA THR A 137 2.06 14.93 0.10
C THR A 137 1.31 15.09 -1.22
N CYS A 138 0.49 16.14 -1.35
CA CYS A 138 -0.20 16.46 -2.60
C CYS A 138 0.78 16.64 -3.77
N ALA A 139 1.88 17.39 -3.57
CA ALA A 139 2.89 17.57 -4.61
C ALA A 139 3.51 16.24 -5.09
N ARG A 140 3.85 15.33 -4.15
CA ARG A 140 4.39 14.01 -4.48
C ARG A 140 3.39 13.12 -5.21
N GLN A 141 2.13 13.11 -4.78
CA GLN A 141 1.08 12.36 -5.46
C GLN A 141 0.85 12.88 -6.88
N GLN A 142 0.79 14.19 -7.04
CA GLN A 142 0.58 14.82 -8.34
C GLN A 142 1.71 14.51 -9.32
N GLU A 143 2.97 14.51 -8.87
CA GLU A 143 4.12 14.14 -9.69
C GLU A 143 3.98 12.72 -10.27
N ILE A 144 3.55 11.76 -9.45
CA ILE A 144 3.31 10.37 -9.87
C ILE A 144 2.16 10.30 -10.89
N ILE A 145 1.05 10.99 -10.59
CA ILE A 145 -0.19 10.98 -11.39
C ILE A 145 0.03 11.62 -12.76
N GLU A 146 0.64 12.82 -12.79
CA GLU A 146 0.93 13.54 -14.03
C GLU A 146 1.89 12.75 -14.92
N ALA A 147 2.87 12.08 -14.31
CA ALA A 147 3.77 11.16 -15.01
C ALA A 147 3.09 9.84 -15.44
N ARG A 148 1.85 9.58 -15.01
CA ARG A 148 1.13 8.30 -15.17
C ARG A 148 1.95 7.10 -14.74
N ARG A 149 2.82 7.29 -13.75
CA ARG A 149 3.82 6.30 -13.35
C ARG A 149 3.15 5.08 -12.74
N ASP A 150 2.14 5.33 -11.90
CA ASP A 150 1.31 4.33 -11.26
C ASP A 150 0.64 3.41 -12.29
N SER A 151 -0.16 3.96 -13.21
CA SER A 151 -0.93 3.18 -14.19
C SER A 151 -0.01 2.44 -15.18
N THR A 152 1.10 3.06 -15.58
CA THR A 152 2.08 2.45 -16.48
C THR A 152 2.77 1.25 -15.82
N LEU A 153 3.22 1.41 -14.57
CA LEU A 153 3.94 0.37 -13.86
C LEU A 153 3.01 -0.78 -13.43
N MET A 154 1.76 -0.48 -13.06
CA MET A 154 0.76 -1.51 -12.76
C MET A 154 0.42 -2.34 -14.00
N LYS A 155 0.22 -1.70 -15.16
CA LYS A 155 0.06 -2.42 -16.44
C LYS A 155 1.25 -3.33 -16.74
N LEU A 156 2.47 -2.83 -16.54
CA LEU A 156 3.69 -3.60 -16.73
C LEU A 156 3.78 -4.78 -15.76
N ALA A 157 3.42 -4.58 -14.49
CA ALA A 157 3.41 -5.62 -13.47
C ALA A 157 2.44 -6.75 -13.86
N PHE A 158 1.21 -6.42 -14.26
CA PHE A 158 0.24 -7.42 -14.68
C PHE A 158 0.66 -8.20 -15.94
N GLN A 159 1.42 -7.58 -16.84
CA GLN A 159 1.96 -8.26 -18.01
C GLN A 159 3.12 -9.21 -17.67
N GLN A 160 3.94 -8.90 -16.64
CA GLN A 160 5.16 -9.63 -16.34
C GLN A 160 5.05 -10.62 -15.17
N LEU A 161 4.09 -10.44 -14.28
CA LEU A 161 3.85 -11.33 -13.14
C LEU A 161 3.03 -12.56 -13.56
N SER A 162 3.65 -13.46 -14.31
CA SER A 162 2.98 -14.62 -14.91
C SER A 162 2.33 -15.59 -13.92
N ASN A 163 2.75 -15.58 -12.66
CA ASN A 163 2.25 -16.46 -11.60
C ASN A 163 1.30 -15.75 -10.62
N LEU A 164 0.93 -14.50 -10.90
CA LEU A 164 0.02 -13.73 -10.07
C LEU A 164 -1.35 -14.39 -10.03
N LYS A 165 -1.82 -14.71 -8.82
CA LYS A 165 -3.14 -15.31 -8.56
C LYS A 165 -4.04 -14.39 -7.74
N GLU A 166 -3.46 -13.44 -7.04
CA GLU A 166 -4.17 -12.57 -6.11
C GLU A 166 -3.66 -11.14 -6.24
N LEU A 167 -4.58 -10.20 -6.43
CA LEU A 167 -4.35 -8.76 -6.30
C LEU A 167 -5.16 -8.26 -5.11
N VAL A 168 -4.50 -7.63 -4.15
CA VAL A 168 -5.14 -7.05 -2.97
C VAL A 168 -4.97 -5.54 -3.01
N LEU A 169 -6.07 -4.81 -3.11
CA LEU A 169 -6.07 -3.36 -2.98
C LEU A 169 -6.39 -3.00 -1.53
N VAL A 170 -5.51 -2.23 -0.89
CA VAL A 170 -5.72 -1.71 0.47
C VAL A 170 -5.80 -0.20 0.38
N PHE A 171 -6.98 0.33 0.66
CA PHE A 171 -7.22 1.77 0.65
C PHE A 171 -6.89 2.34 2.03
N SER A 172 -6.02 3.35 2.10
CA SER A 172 -5.78 4.07 3.34
C SER A 172 -7.06 4.81 3.74
N GLN A 173 -7.70 4.43 4.84
CA GLN A 173 -8.94 5.07 5.29
C GLN A 173 -8.68 6.52 5.72
N ALA A 174 -9.63 7.39 5.39
CA ALA A 174 -9.89 8.60 6.16
C ALA A 174 -11.38 8.91 6.09
N GLN A 175 -11.98 9.20 7.24
CA GLN A 175 -13.33 9.77 7.31
C GLN A 175 -13.37 11.07 6.48
N GLY A 176 -14.28 11.17 5.52
CA GLY A 176 -14.62 12.44 4.84
C GLY A 176 -14.48 12.46 3.32
N ASP A 177 -15.65 12.59 2.68
CA ASP A 177 -16.06 12.89 1.29
C ASP A 177 -15.58 12.01 0.12
N GLU A 178 -16.54 11.25 -0.42
CA GLU A 178 -16.42 10.12 -1.36
C GLU A 178 -16.44 10.51 -2.85
N ASP A 179 -16.88 11.71 -3.24
CA ASP A 179 -17.39 11.94 -4.61
C ASP A 179 -16.36 12.04 -5.75
N TRP A 180 -15.07 12.29 -5.49
CA TRP A 180 -14.06 12.48 -6.56
C TRP A 180 -13.01 11.36 -6.63
N GLU A 181 -12.96 10.51 -5.61
CA GLU A 181 -12.12 9.32 -5.61
C GLU A 181 -12.73 8.23 -6.49
N GLU A 182 -14.04 8.30 -6.79
CA GLU A 182 -14.78 7.32 -7.57
C GLU A 182 -14.16 7.03 -8.93
N GLU A 183 -13.77 8.05 -9.70
CA GLU A 183 -13.21 7.86 -11.05
C GLU A 183 -11.85 7.12 -11.01
N TYR A 184 -11.01 7.44 -10.01
CA TYR A 184 -9.73 6.76 -9.80
C TYR A 184 -9.94 5.33 -9.29
N GLN A 185 -10.85 5.14 -8.35
CA GLN A 185 -11.19 3.83 -7.81
C GLN A 185 -11.81 2.92 -8.88
N GLU A 186 -12.63 3.47 -9.78
CA GLU A 186 -13.21 2.75 -10.92
C GLU A 186 -12.15 2.26 -11.90
N GLU A 187 -11.13 3.06 -12.23
CA GLU A 187 -10.03 2.63 -13.12
C GLU A 187 -9.31 1.39 -12.54
N TYR A 188 -8.96 1.41 -11.25
CA TYR A 188 -8.31 0.29 -10.57
C TYR A 188 -9.25 -0.91 -10.35
N ALA A 189 -10.53 -0.66 -10.07
CA ALA A 189 -11.54 -1.71 -10.00
C ALA A 189 -11.69 -2.40 -11.37
N ASN A 190 -11.69 -1.67 -12.47
CA ASN A 190 -11.79 -2.22 -13.82
C ASN A 190 -10.53 -3.00 -14.22
N LEU A 191 -9.33 -2.56 -13.80
CA LEU A 191 -8.10 -3.33 -13.95
C LEU A 191 -8.15 -4.67 -13.20
N SER A 192 -8.79 -4.71 -12.03
CA SER A 192 -8.96 -5.96 -11.25
C SER A 192 -10.04 -6.89 -11.83
N LYS A 193 -11.13 -6.37 -12.40
CA LYS A 193 -12.22 -7.16 -13.01
C LYS A 193 -11.76 -7.98 -14.22
N GLY A 194 -10.72 -7.53 -14.93
CA GLY A 194 -10.09 -8.26 -16.03
C GLY A 194 -9.48 -9.61 -15.63
N PHE A 195 -9.38 -9.92 -14.32
CA PHE A 195 -8.86 -11.17 -13.78
C PHE A 195 -9.94 -12.19 -13.36
N SER A 196 -11.24 -11.88 -13.45
CA SER A 196 -12.31 -12.84 -13.18
C SER A 196 -12.84 -13.50 -14.46
N SER A 197 -12.63 -14.80 -14.59
CA SER A 197 -13.34 -15.70 -15.53
C SER A 197 -14.80 -15.94 -15.04
N PRO A 198 -15.77 -16.26 -15.92
CA PRO A 198 -17.15 -15.82 -15.76
C PRO A 198 -17.99 -16.78 -14.93
N VAL A 199 -18.54 -16.30 -13.80
CA VAL A 199 -19.82 -16.82 -13.28
C VAL A 199 -20.66 -15.67 -12.72
N SER A 200 -21.86 -15.57 -13.31
CA SER A 200 -23.11 -14.95 -12.86
C SER A 200 -23.19 -13.43 -12.72
N ASN A 201 -23.69 -12.83 -13.81
CA ASN A 201 -24.64 -11.72 -13.81
C ASN A 201 -25.89 -12.05 -12.98
N ILE A 202 -26.20 -11.24 -11.95
CA ILE A 202 -27.54 -10.69 -11.62
C ILE A 202 -27.29 -9.40 -10.80
N LEU A 203 -27.69 -8.24 -11.33
CA LEU A 203 -27.75 -6.92 -10.64
C LEU A 203 -28.92 -6.86 -9.63
N PRO A 204 -29.07 -5.86 -8.73
CA PRO A 204 -28.08 -4.96 -8.10
C PRO A 204 -28.42 -4.75 -6.60
N THR A 205 -27.78 -5.44 -5.65
CA THR A 205 -27.88 -5.10 -4.22
C THR A 205 -26.89 -5.97 -3.48
N LEU A 206 -26.14 -5.38 -2.53
CA LEU A 206 -25.05 -6.00 -1.78
C LEU A 206 -23.74 -6.02 -2.58
N TRP A 207 -22.98 -4.94 -2.46
CA TRP A 207 -21.58 -4.89 -2.87
C TRP A 207 -20.79 -5.92 -2.04
N TRP A 208 -20.46 -7.05 -2.66
CA TRP A 208 -19.76 -8.16 -2.04
C TRP A 208 -18.24 -7.96 -2.05
N LYS A 209 -17.67 -8.04 -0.84
CA LYS A 209 -16.43 -8.76 -0.49
C LYS A 209 -15.27 -8.67 -1.49
N ALA A 210 -14.63 -7.52 -1.55
CA ALA A 210 -13.17 -7.54 -1.35
C ALA A 210 -12.92 -8.06 0.08
N HIS A 211 -11.90 -8.89 0.31
CA HIS A 211 -11.41 -9.13 1.67
C HIS A 211 -10.77 -7.82 2.16
N ILE A 212 -11.62 -6.86 2.52
CA ILE A 212 -11.27 -5.63 3.21
C ILE A 212 -10.86 -6.09 4.59
N ARG A 213 -9.55 -6.31 4.79
CA ARG A 213 -8.98 -6.21 6.12
C ARG A 213 -8.83 -4.72 6.39
N THR A 214 -9.86 -4.16 7.01
CA THR A 214 -9.69 -2.99 7.88
C THR A 214 -8.76 -3.43 9.01
N LEU A 215 -7.57 -2.82 9.07
CA LEU A 215 -6.86 -2.68 10.34
C LEU A 215 -7.54 -1.53 11.09
#